data_AF-A0A933YMQ4-F1
#
_entry.id   AF-A0A933YMQ4-F1
#
_cell.length_a   1.000
_cell.length_b   1.000
_cell.length_c   1.000
_cell.angle_alpha   90.00
_cell.angle_beta   90.00
_cell.angle_gamma   90.00
#
_symmetry.space_group_name_H-M   'P 1'
#
loop_
_entity.id
_entity.type
_entity.pdbx_description
1 polymer ?
#
loop_
_entity_poly.entity_id
_entity_poly.type
_entity_poly.pdbx_seq_one_letter_code
_entity_poly.pdbx_strand_id
1 'polypeptide(L)'
;DNFHPYHQYEPYYPKDAAYHNGTVWTWVQGEVISELCHFGKQELAWGVTANTIHQILELGAVGTQSELIDAIARPGKNEAGPSGTFSQAWNLAEFIRNFYDDYLGIRVSLLDHHLVLHPKLPASFGSITATINLNGRSLPIQIKRVADSTTVVIDGQNLRKGGTADFEFSSGDGLGVQSRMNIPPNSRTIYSLKDTVASLYINGVKQSTSTFTTTKGEAYPQIESLSLAKPHLRQNLQALHGPDYPVLSNAQIKRRSKAVTLFAQADDPAGDDSGTGAYSYPTNPAFVKGSFDLTQFKLSRDDSAAYFTLRFRALSNPGWHPEYGFQLTFVAIAIDEDGAVNSGKRVVERNAQFVLPANRAYEKIIFVGGGVRLEDTAGKVLAAYIPTSDDVANPLGNAETATISFAIPLSYLGSPTSSWAFTILSGAQDDHGGAGLGEFRAVRRDVGEWHGGGKLNPDDPNVYDTMVITR
;
A
#
# COMPACT_ATOMS: atom_id res chain seq x y z
N ASP A 1 11.86 7.30 -13.19
CA ASP A 1 10.52 7.87 -13.46
C ASP A 1 9.40 7.14 -12.75
N ASN A 2 9.53 5.83 -12.51
CA ASN A 2 8.50 5.02 -11.84
C ASN A 2 8.55 4.98 -10.29
N PHE A 3 9.28 5.88 -9.61
CA PHE A 3 9.42 5.82 -8.15
C PHE A 3 8.29 6.59 -7.45
N HIS A 4 7.60 5.97 -6.49
CA HIS A 4 6.42 6.51 -5.81
C HIS A 4 6.69 6.76 -4.32
N PRO A 5 7.02 7.99 -3.90
CA PRO A 5 7.58 8.23 -2.58
C PRO A 5 6.57 8.17 -1.42
N TYR A 6 5.27 8.19 -1.72
CA TYR A 6 4.21 8.17 -0.70
C TYR A 6 3.43 6.87 -0.86
N HIS A 7 3.20 6.14 0.23
CA HIS A 7 2.49 4.87 0.15
C HIS A 7 1.04 5.06 -0.32
N GLN A 8 0.41 6.16 0.10
CA GLN A 8 -0.95 6.54 -0.31
C GLN A 8 -0.92 7.97 -0.82
N TYR A 9 -1.25 8.16 -2.10
CA TYR A 9 -1.24 9.45 -2.76
C TYR A 9 -2.33 9.54 -3.82
N GLU A 10 -3.58 9.39 -3.40
CA GLU A 10 -4.71 9.59 -4.28
C GLU A 10 -4.83 11.07 -4.70
N PRO A 11 -5.34 11.36 -5.92
CA PRO A 11 -5.76 10.42 -6.97
C PRO A 11 -4.60 10.01 -7.91
N TYR A 12 -3.35 10.28 -7.54
CA TYR A 12 -2.20 10.21 -8.45
C TYR A 12 -1.81 8.78 -8.82
N TYR A 13 -1.82 7.86 -7.85
CA TYR A 13 -1.52 6.45 -8.08
C TYR A 13 -2.11 5.57 -6.98
N PRO A 14 -2.41 4.29 -7.29
CA PRO A 14 -2.89 3.35 -6.28
C PRO A 14 -1.78 3.02 -5.28
N LYS A 15 -2.18 2.67 -4.06
CA LYS A 15 -1.29 2.28 -2.95
C LYS A 15 -0.19 1.29 -3.37
N ASP A 16 -0.57 0.27 -4.14
CA ASP A 16 0.33 -0.82 -4.55
C ASP A 16 1.47 -0.35 -5.48
N ALA A 17 1.30 0.77 -6.18
CA ALA A 17 2.36 1.34 -7.02
C ALA A 17 3.60 1.77 -6.21
N ALA A 18 3.41 2.09 -4.92
CA ALA A 18 4.48 2.48 -4.00
C ALA A 18 5.00 1.35 -3.11
N TYR A 19 4.24 0.27 -2.92
CA TYR A 19 4.48 -0.75 -1.89
C TYR A 19 5.85 -1.45 -1.98
N HIS A 20 6.36 -1.65 -3.21
CA HIS A 20 7.69 -2.22 -3.47
C HIS A 20 8.61 -1.30 -4.29
N ASN A 21 8.20 -0.04 -4.52
CA ASN A 21 8.85 0.85 -5.47
C ASN A 21 8.79 2.31 -4.99
N GLY A 22 9.07 2.49 -3.71
CA GLY A 22 8.72 3.71 -3.02
C GLY A 22 8.99 3.65 -1.55
N THR A 23 8.06 3.02 -0.83
CA THR A 23 8.01 2.97 0.63
C THR A 23 9.24 2.30 1.24
N VAL A 24 9.55 2.67 2.48
CA VAL A 24 10.64 2.08 3.24
C VAL A 24 10.08 1.01 4.17
N TRP A 25 10.53 -0.22 3.98
CA TRP A 25 10.23 -1.36 4.84
C TRP A 25 11.10 -1.32 6.08
N THR A 26 10.49 -1.10 7.24
CA THR A 26 11.26 -0.80 8.45
C THR A 26 11.88 -2.03 9.11
N TRP A 27 11.37 -3.26 8.91
CA TRP A 27 12.02 -4.47 9.44
C TRP A 27 13.45 -4.68 8.94
N VAL A 28 13.79 -4.18 7.75
CA VAL A 28 15.14 -4.30 7.16
C VAL A 28 16.19 -3.64 8.06
N GLN A 29 15.78 -2.70 8.92
CA GLN A 29 16.63 -2.13 9.95
C GLN A 29 17.27 -3.21 10.85
N GLY A 30 16.57 -4.32 11.10
CA GLY A 30 17.01 -5.36 12.02
C GLY A 30 18.25 -6.10 11.53
N GLU A 31 18.24 -6.50 10.26
CA GLU A 31 19.40 -7.11 9.60
C GLU A 31 20.57 -6.13 9.47
N VAL A 32 20.29 -4.86 9.15
CA VAL A 32 21.32 -3.81 9.11
C VAL A 32 21.98 -3.63 10.49
N ILE A 33 21.20 -3.64 11.58
CA ILE A 33 21.73 -3.56 12.94
C ILE A 33 22.58 -4.80 13.27
N SER A 34 22.12 -6.00 12.93
CA SER A 34 22.88 -7.24 13.16
C SER A 34 24.24 -7.21 12.46
N GLU A 35 24.29 -6.81 11.18
CA GLU A 35 25.54 -6.70 10.42
C GLU A 35 26.46 -5.60 10.96
N LEU A 36 25.91 -4.44 11.31
CA LEU A 36 26.71 -3.37 11.93
C LEU A 36 27.32 -3.84 13.26
N CYS A 37 26.57 -4.55 14.10
CA CYS A 37 27.10 -5.12 15.33
C CYS A 37 28.16 -6.21 15.07
N HIS A 38 27.95 -7.07 14.06
CA HIS A 38 28.90 -8.09 13.63
C HIS A 38 30.28 -7.48 13.32
N PHE A 39 30.31 -6.39 12.55
CA PHE A 39 31.53 -5.67 12.19
C PHE A 39 32.01 -4.62 13.23
N GLY A 40 31.47 -4.64 14.45
CA GLY A 40 31.91 -3.73 15.51
C GLY A 40 31.55 -2.25 15.28
N LYS A 41 30.50 -2.00 14.49
CA LYS A 41 29.92 -0.67 14.19
C LYS A 41 28.68 -0.41 15.05
N GLN A 42 28.64 -0.89 16.29
CA GLN A 42 27.49 -0.75 17.20
C GLN A 42 27.06 0.71 17.45
N GLU A 43 27.96 1.69 17.37
CA GLU A 43 27.59 3.11 17.46
C GLU A 43 26.74 3.56 16.26
N LEU A 44 27.06 3.09 15.05
CA LEU A 44 26.26 3.35 13.86
C LEU A 44 24.92 2.61 13.93
N ALA A 45 24.95 1.35 14.40
CA ALA A 45 23.74 0.57 14.65
C ALA A 45 22.80 1.28 15.62
N TRP A 46 23.35 1.87 16.69
CA TRP A 46 22.57 2.62 17.66
C TRP A 46 21.84 3.83 17.06
N GLY A 47 22.45 4.50 16.08
CA GLY A 47 21.77 5.59 15.35
C GLY A 47 20.50 5.11 14.64
N VAL A 48 20.53 3.91 14.05
CA VAL A 48 19.35 3.28 13.43
C VAL A 48 18.31 2.92 14.49
N THR A 49 18.72 2.26 15.56
CA THR A 49 17.83 1.87 16.67
C THR A 49 17.20 3.08 17.36
N ALA A 50 17.93 4.18 17.53
CA ALA A 50 17.41 5.41 18.12
C ALA A 50 16.27 6.00 17.25
N ASN A 51 16.41 5.95 15.92
CA ASN A 51 15.33 6.32 15.01
C ASN A 51 14.13 5.37 15.10
N THR A 52 14.36 4.07 15.32
CA THR A 52 13.26 3.12 15.60
C THR A 52 12.55 3.44 16.91
N ILE A 53 13.29 3.80 17.98
CA ILE A 53 12.71 4.21 19.26
C ILE A 53 11.84 5.45 19.08
N HIS A 54 12.31 6.46 18.34
CA HIS A 54 11.52 7.63 17.95
C HIS A 54 10.21 7.23 17.27
N GLN A 55 10.28 6.36 16.26
CA GLN A 55 9.08 5.88 15.58
C GLN A 55 8.10 5.19 16.55
N ILE A 56 8.60 4.32 17.44
CA ILE A 56 7.76 3.56 18.38
C ILE A 56 7.09 4.47 19.42
N LEU A 57 7.79 5.51 19.89
CA LEU A 57 7.32 6.36 20.97
C LEU A 57 6.54 7.59 20.49
N GLU A 58 6.84 8.10 19.29
CA GLU A 58 6.39 9.43 18.85
C GLU A 58 5.65 9.41 17.51
N LEU A 59 5.68 8.32 16.73
CA LEU A 59 5.11 8.28 15.38
C LEU A 59 3.96 7.27 15.24
N GLY A 60 2.78 7.76 14.82
CA GLY A 60 1.63 6.89 14.51
C GLY A 60 1.01 6.27 15.77
N ALA A 61 1.09 4.94 15.90
CA ALA A 61 0.53 4.20 17.02
C ALA A 61 1.61 3.99 18.09
N VAL A 62 1.51 4.71 19.22
CA VAL A 62 2.49 4.65 20.31
C VAL A 62 2.60 3.23 20.88
N GLY A 63 3.83 2.78 21.09
CA GLY A 63 4.16 1.47 21.63
C GLY A 63 4.29 0.36 20.59
N THR A 64 4.25 0.71 19.29
CA THR A 64 4.47 -0.23 18.19
C THR A 64 5.14 0.45 17.00
N GLN A 65 5.52 -0.31 15.98
CA GLN A 65 6.12 0.21 14.76
C GLN A 65 5.21 -0.09 13.55
N SER A 66 4.98 0.92 12.70
CA SER A 66 4.26 0.74 11.45
C SER A 66 5.04 -0.15 10.48
N GLU A 67 4.31 -0.86 9.62
CA GLU A 67 4.86 -1.74 8.57
C GLU A 67 5.87 -1.00 7.68
N LEU A 68 5.46 0.20 7.25
CA LEU A 68 6.17 1.03 6.29
C LEU A 68 6.27 2.45 6.81
N ILE A 69 7.17 3.22 6.20
CA ILE A 69 7.14 4.68 6.20
C ILE A 69 7.16 5.19 4.76
N ASP A 70 6.60 6.37 4.53
CA ASP A 70 6.80 7.10 3.28
C ASP A 70 8.31 7.28 3.02
N ALA A 71 8.73 7.32 1.76
CA ALA A 71 10.13 7.49 1.42
C ALA A 71 10.66 8.89 1.78
N ILE A 72 9.75 9.88 1.76
CA ILE A 72 10.06 11.29 1.97
C ILE A 72 8.95 11.93 2.82
N ALA A 73 9.26 13.05 3.47
CA ALA A 73 8.25 13.84 4.16
C ALA A 73 7.21 14.41 3.19
N ARG A 74 5.94 14.44 3.60
CA ARG A 74 4.88 15.11 2.85
C ARG A 74 5.05 16.64 2.90
N PRO A 75 4.51 17.41 1.93
CA PRO A 75 4.59 18.86 1.96
C PRO A 75 4.12 19.44 3.31
N GLY A 76 4.94 20.31 3.91
CA GLY A 76 4.66 20.91 5.22
C GLY A 76 4.94 20.01 6.43
N LYS A 77 5.52 18.82 6.25
CA LYS A 77 5.97 17.93 7.34
C LYS A 77 7.49 17.90 7.40
N ASN A 78 8.01 17.70 8.61
CA ASN A 78 9.46 17.65 8.87
C ASN A 78 10.05 16.24 8.80
N GLU A 79 9.20 15.20 8.84
CA GLU A 79 9.59 13.80 8.80
C GLU A 79 8.63 12.98 7.92
N ALA A 80 9.08 11.79 7.50
CA ALA A 80 8.26 10.85 6.75
C ALA A 80 7.15 10.25 7.62
N GLY A 81 5.96 10.11 7.05
CA GLY A 81 4.81 9.56 7.78
C GLY A 81 4.83 8.03 7.82
N PRO A 82 4.24 7.42 8.87
CA PRO A 82 4.03 5.99 8.93
C PRO A 82 2.98 5.55 7.91
N SER A 83 3.07 4.31 7.43
CA SER A 83 2.09 3.75 6.53
C SER A 83 2.03 2.22 6.57
N GLY A 84 1.07 1.64 5.85
CA GLY A 84 0.78 0.20 5.92
C GLY A 84 0.11 -0.16 7.24
N THR A 85 0.34 -1.37 7.73
CA THR A 85 -0.19 -1.82 9.01
C THR A 85 0.35 -0.96 10.16
N PHE A 86 -0.53 -0.43 11.00
CA PHE A 86 -0.16 0.49 12.09
C PHE A 86 0.71 -0.16 13.18
N SER A 87 0.56 -1.48 13.37
CA SER A 87 1.28 -2.28 14.36
C SER A 87 1.80 -3.56 13.70
N GLN A 88 3.07 -3.56 13.30
CA GLN A 88 3.63 -4.68 12.56
C GLN A 88 4.49 -5.58 13.43
N ALA A 89 4.00 -6.79 13.66
CA ALA A 89 4.61 -7.74 14.59
C ALA A 89 6.07 -8.09 14.22
N TRP A 90 6.37 -8.26 12.92
CA TRP A 90 7.73 -8.59 12.50
C TRP A 90 8.71 -7.41 12.69
N ASN A 91 8.26 -6.15 12.53
CA ASN A 91 9.11 -4.98 12.74
C ASN A 91 9.50 -4.86 14.22
N LEU A 92 8.51 -5.02 15.10
CA LEU A 92 8.72 -4.99 16.55
C LEU A 92 9.55 -6.20 17.02
N ALA A 93 9.36 -7.36 16.41
CA ALA A 93 10.16 -8.55 16.69
C ALA A 93 11.65 -8.30 16.37
N GLU A 94 11.97 -7.69 15.23
CA GLU A 94 13.34 -7.31 14.87
C GLU A 94 13.95 -6.33 15.87
N PHE A 95 13.19 -5.30 16.28
CA PHE A 95 13.63 -4.36 17.32
C PHE A 95 13.99 -5.09 18.62
N ILE A 96 13.13 -5.98 19.12
CA ILE A 96 13.37 -6.75 20.35
C ILE A 96 14.54 -7.72 20.16
N ARG A 97 14.60 -8.40 19.00
CA ARG A 97 15.65 -9.36 18.64
C ARG A 97 17.01 -8.69 18.69
N ASN A 98 17.18 -7.50 18.12
CA ASN A 98 18.47 -6.81 18.13
C ASN A 98 19.01 -6.51 19.54
N PHE A 99 18.13 -6.17 20.49
CA PHE A 99 18.57 -6.00 21.88
C PHE A 99 19.12 -7.29 22.48
N TYR A 100 18.45 -8.42 22.23
CA TYR A 100 18.84 -9.69 22.80
C TYR A 100 20.05 -10.32 22.08
N ASP A 101 19.97 -10.34 20.75
CA ASP A 101 20.86 -11.11 19.91
C ASP A 101 22.13 -10.36 19.52
N ASP A 102 22.05 -9.04 19.36
CA ASP A 102 23.15 -8.25 18.78
C ASP A 102 23.80 -7.34 19.83
N TYR A 103 23.01 -6.56 20.58
CA TYR A 103 23.56 -5.69 21.63
C TYR A 103 24.02 -6.51 22.84
N LEU A 104 23.13 -7.30 23.44
CA LEU A 104 23.51 -8.17 24.55
C LEU A 104 24.36 -9.36 24.07
N GLY A 105 24.20 -9.78 22.81
CA GLY A 105 24.99 -10.84 22.19
C GLY A 105 24.71 -12.21 22.79
N ILE A 106 23.47 -12.51 23.17
CA ILE A 106 23.12 -13.74 23.89
C ILE A 106 22.75 -14.85 22.90
N ARG A 107 23.36 -16.03 23.05
CA ARG A 107 22.84 -17.28 22.46
C ARG A 107 22.81 -18.36 23.52
N VAL A 108 21.72 -19.12 23.59
CA VAL A 108 21.51 -20.16 24.61
C VAL A 108 21.25 -21.50 23.94
N SER A 109 22.06 -22.50 24.26
CA SER A 109 21.71 -23.92 24.04
C SER A 109 21.29 -24.53 25.38
N LEU A 110 19.99 -24.74 25.53
CA LEU A 110 19.45 -25.40 26.73
C LEU A 110 19.82 -26.89 26.80
N LEU A 111 20.02 -27.53 25.64
CA LEU A 111 20.41 -28.94 25.53
C LEU A 111 21.83 -29.16 26.07
N ASP A 112 22.75 -28.29 25.66
CA ASP A 112 24.17 -28.40 26.01
C ASP A 112 24.52 -27.70 27.33
N HIS A 113 23.54 -27.06 27.97
CA HIS A 113 23.75 -26.16 29.11
C HIS A 113 24.82 -25.09 28.79
N HIS A 114 24.73 -24.51 27.59
CA HIS A 114 25.75 -23.62 27.04
C HIS A 114 25.18 -22.22 26.75
N LEU A 115 25.94 -21.20 27.12
CA LEU A 115 25.63 -19.79 26.93
C LEU A 115 26.76 -19.11 26.14
N VAL A 116 26.45 -18.45 25.02
CA VAL A 116 27.40 -17.55 24.35
C VAL A 116 27.03 -16.12 24.70
N LEU A 117 28.03 -15.32 25.06
CA LEU A 117 27.92 -13.89 25.32
C LEU A 117 28.92 -13.14 24.44
N HIS A 118 28.37 -12.34 23.53
CA HIS A 118 29.12 -11.50 22.60
C HIS A 118 28.63 -10.04 22.62
N PRO A 119 28.74 -9.33 23.76
CA PRO A 119 28.09 -8.02 23.89
C PRO A 119 28.73 -6.96 22.99
N LYS A 120 27.89 -6.22 22.26
CA LYS A 120 28.24 -5.10 21.38
C LYS A 120 27.53 -3.83 21.81
N LEU A 121 27.74 -3.43 23.06
CA LEU A 121 27.04 -2.28 23.62
C LEU A 121 27.56 -0.95 23.05
N PRO A 122 26.66 -0.08 22.56
CA PRO A 122 27.00 1.32 22.31
C PRO A 122 27.42 2.01 23.61
N ALA A 123 28.31 2.99 23.51
CA ALA A 123 28.85 3.71 24.67
C ALA A 123 27.76 4.40 25.50
N SER A 124 26.66 4.82 24.85
CA SER A 124 25.51 5.49 25.47
C SER A 124 24.77 4.63 26.50
N PHE A 125 24.87 3.30 26.45
CA PHE A 125 24.15 2.41 27.37
C PHE A 125 24.78 2.37 28.77
N GLY A 126 26.08 2.59 28.87
CA GLY A 126 26.83 2.47 30.14
C GLY A 126 26.72 1.08 30.78
N SER A 127 25.79 0.91 31.71
CA SER A 127 25.51 -0.35 32.42
C SER A 127 24.08 -0.81 32.15
N ILE A 128 23.94 -2.04 31.67
CA ILE A 128 22.67 -2.70 31.41
C ILE A 128 22.48 -3.84 32.40
N THR A 129 21.26 -3.98 32.88
CA THR A 129 20.79 -5.20 33.54
C THR A 129 19.78 -5.86 32.63
N ALA A 130 19.94 -7.17 32.39
CA ALA A 130 19.03 -7.95 31.58
C ALA A 130 18.75 -9.31 32.24
N THR A 131 17.71 -9.98 31.76
CA THR A 131 17.37 -11.34 32.21
C THR A 131 17.35 -12.28 31.02
N ILE A 132 18.18 -13.31 31.05
CA ILE A 132 18.17 -14.40 30.07
C ILE A 132 17.05 -15.37 30.44
N ASN A 133 16.16 -15.67 29.50
CA ASN A 133 15.09 -16.65 29.69
C ASN A 133 15.61 -18.05 29.35
N LEU A 134 15.58 -18.96 30.32
CA LEU A 134 16.01 -20.35 30.23
C LEU A 134 14.81 -21.32 30.26
N ASN A 135 13.81 -21.05 29.42
CA ASN A 135 12.53 -21.76 29.33
C ASN A 135 11.78 -21.81 30.68
N GLY A 136 11.30 -20.65 31.14
CA GLY A 136 10.55 -20.51 32.40
C GLY A 136 11.43 -20.30 33.64
N ARG A 137 12.74 -20.10 33.44
CA ARG A 137 13.70 -19.71 34.49
C ARG A 137 14.44 -18.46 34.06
N SER A 138 14.83 -17.64 35.02
CA SER A 138 15.52 -16.39 34.79
C SER A 138 16.99 -16.51 35.21
N LEU A 139 17.90 -16.08 34.34
CA LEU A 139 19.31 -15.89 34.67
C LEU A 139 19.62 -14.39 34.54
N PRO A 140 19.65 -13.64 35.66
CA PRO A 140 19.99 -12.23 35.64
C PRO A 140 21.44 -12.04 35.20
N ILE A 141 21.65 -11.04 34.33
CA ILE A 141 22.97 -10.60 33.91
C ILE A 141 23.08 -9.09 34.05
N GLN A 142 24.29 -8.62 34.30
CA GLN A 142 24.64 -7.22 34.21
C GLN A 142 25.84 -7.07 33.28
N ILE A 143 25.75 -6.18 32.30
CA ILE A 143 26.84 -5.89 31.38
C ILE A 143 27.16 -4.40 31.51
N LYS A 144 28.41 -4.08 31.76
CA LYS A 144 28.89 -2.70 31.89
C LYS A 144 30.07 -2.49 30.95
N ARG A 145 29.97 -1.48 30.10
CA ARG A 145 31.08 -1.02 29.24
C ARG A 145 31.52 0.36 29.69
N VAL A 146 32.80 0.52 29.97
CA VAL A 146 33.43 1.82 30.29
C VAL A 146 34.76 1.89 29.55
N ALA A 147 34.86 2.82 28.60
CA ALA A 147 35.99 2.88 27.67
C ALA A 147 36.28 1.49 27.06
N ASP A 148 37.50 0.98 27.23
CA ASP A 148 37.93 -0.33 26.70
C ASP A 148 37.74 -1.49 27.69
N SER A 149 37.03 -1.25 28.80
CA SER A 149 36.70 -2.26 29.79
C SER A 149 35.27 -2.73 29.62
N THR A 150 35.07 -4.05 29.53
CA THR A 150 33.74 -4.68 29.59
C THR A 150 33.68 -5.65 30.76
N THR A 151 32.67 -5.48 31.62
CA THR A 151 32.39 -6.38 32.74
C THR A 151 31.05 -7.03 32.53
N VAL A 152 31.00 -8.35 32.67
CA VAL A 152 29.78 -9.15 32.67
C VAL A 152 29.64 -9.83 34.02
N VAL A 153 28.50 -9.63 34.66
CA VAL A 153 28.09 -10.33 35.88
C VAL A 153 26.97 -11.28 35.50
N ILE A 154 27.10 -12.55 35.87
CA ILE A 154 26.06 -13.56 35.75
C ILE A 154 25.65 -13.98 37.15
N ASP A 155 24.37 -13.78 37.48
CA ASP A 155 23.80 -14.17 38.76
C ASP A 155 23.17 -15.58 38.68
N GLY A 156 24.03 -16.58 38.81
CA GLY A 156 23.65 -17.99 38.81
C GLY A 156 23.18 -18.53 40.16
N GLN A 157 22.83 -17.68 41.13
CA GLN A 157 22.42 -18.10 42.48
C GLN A 157 21.20 -19.04 42.49
N ASN A 158 20.32 -18.92 41.48
CA ASN A 158 19.13 -19.76 41.34
C ASN A 158 19.29 -20.89 40.31
N LEU A 159 20.50 -21.11 39.78
CA LEU A 159 20.77 -22.19 38.84
C LEU A 159 20.86 -23.53 39.58
N ARG A 160 19.94 -24.45 39.26
CA ARG A 160 19.94 -25.83 39.79
C ARG A 160 21.09 -26.68 39.25
N LYS A 161 21.48 -26.44 38.00
CA LYS A 161 22.60 -27.09 37.31
C LYS A 161 23.49 -26.00 36.73
N GLY A 162 24.80 -26.20 36.85
CA GLY A 162 25.77 -25.35 36.16
C GLY A 162 25.76 -25.59 34.66
N GLY A 163 26.57 -24.83 33.96
CA GLY A 163 26.75 -24.93 32.52
C GLY A 163 28.11 -24.40 32.09
N THR A 164 28.25 -24.18 30.80
CA THR A 164 29.42 -23.52 30.21
C THR A 164 29.00 -22.19 29.60
N ALA A 165 29.94 -21.24 29.55
CA ALA A 165 29.76 -20.03 28.79
C ALA A 165 30.99 -19.66 27.96
N ASP A 166 30.72 -19.28 26.72
CA ASP A 166 31.66 -18.69 25.80
C ASP A 166 31.50 -17.18 25.83
N PHE A 167 32.63 -16.52 25.95
CA PHE A 167 32.76 -15.08 26.03
C PHE A 167 33.57 -14.63 24.83
N GLU A 168 32.90 -13.94 23.92
CA GLU A 168 33.49 -13.44 22.70
C GLU A 168 33.51 -11.92 22.78
N PHE A 169 34.68 -11.33 22.77
CA PHE A 169 34.82 -9.88 22.85
C PHE A 169 35.75 -9.40 21.76
N SER A 170 35.52 -8.17 21.30
CA SER A 170 36.39 -7.50 20.34
C SER A 170 36.94 -6.24 21.01
N SER A 171 38.26 -6.05 21.02
CA SER A 171 38.86 -4.76 21.35
C SER A 171 38.66 -3.79 20.18
N GLY A 172 38.83 -2.49 20.44
CA GLY A 172 38.74 -1.45 19.40
C GLY A 172 39.74 -1.63 18.24
N ASP A 173 40.81 -2.41 18.47
CA ASP A 173 41.90 -2.63 17.52
C ASP A 173 41.68 -3.89 16.64
N GLY A 174 40.49 -4.49 16.68
CA GLY A 174 40.16 -5.70 15.91
C GLY A 174 40.73 -7.00 16.47
N LEU A 175 41.29 -6.98 17.69
CA LEU A 175 41.70 -8.19 18.40
C LEU A 175 40.49 -8.78 19.13
N GLY A 176 40.13 -10.01 18.76
CA GLY A 176 39.12 -10.81 19.43
C GLY A 176 39.72 -11.53 20.63
N VAL A 177 39.03 -11.52 21.77
CA VAL A 177 39.32 -12.40 22.91
C VAL A 177 38.16 -13.37 23.05
N GLN A 178 38.46 -14.65 22.87
CA GLN A 178 37.53 -15.74 23.15
C GLN A 178 37.96 -16.49 24.41
N SER A 179 37.00 -16.75 25.30
CA SER A 179 37.23 -17.58 26.48
C SER A 179 36.02 -18.46 26.78
N ARG A 180 36.28 -19.72 27.12
CA ARG A 180 35.27 -20.66 27.61
C ARG A 180 35.44 -20.87 29.10
N MET A 181 34.35 -20.90 29.84
CA MET A 181 34.39 -21.15 31.28
C MET A 181 33.18 -21.91 31.79
N ASN A 182 33.35 -22.54 32.95
CA ASN A 182 32.25 -23.17 33.68
C ASN A 182 31.51 -22.11 34.50
N ILE A 183 30.18 -22.17 34.49
CA ILE A 183 29.29 -21.42 35.39
C ILE A 183 28.71 -22.43 36.38
N PRO A 184 29.23 -22.51 37.62
CA PRO A 184 28.70 -23.43 38.62
C PRO A 184 27.26 -23.06 39.02
N PRO A 185 26.46 -24.03 39.47
CA PRO A 185 25.19 -23.72 40.13
C PRO A 185 25.43 -22.90 41.40
N ASN A 186 24.43 -22.13 41.84
CA ASN A 186 24.49 -21.32 43.05
C ASN A 186 25.72 -20.38 43.09
N SER A 187 26.06 -19.77 41.95
CA SER A 187 27.27 -18.94 41.83
C SER A 187 26.98 -17.53 41.35
N ARG A 188 27.78 -16.57 41.81
CA ARG A 188 27.91 -15.25 41.21
C ARG A 188 29.22 -15.21 40.44
N THR A 189 29.09 -15.07 39.12
CA THR A 189 30.23 -15.11 38.20
C THR A 189 30.48 -13.71 37.65
N ILE A 190 31.72 -13.23 37.73
CA ILE A 190 32.13 -11.93 37.21
C ILE A 190 33.25 -12.16 36.21
N TYR A 191 32.98 -11.84 34.96
CA TYR A 191 33.96 -11.76 33.90
C TYR A 191 34.30 -10.29 33.66
N SER A 192 35.58 -9.98 33.49
CA SER A 192 36.02 -8.64 33.10
C SER A 192 37.11 -8.74 32.05
N LEU A 193 36.96 -8.00 30.96
CA LEU A 193 37.98 -7.79 29.95
C LEU A 193 38.39 -6.33 29.98
N LYS A 194 39.68 -6.08 30.09
CA LYS A 194 40.29 -4.76 29.88
C LYS A 194 41.46 -4.95 28.93
N ASP A 195 41.46 -4.19 27.84
CA ASP A 195 42.40 -4.36 26.73
C ASP A 195 42.32 -5.80 26.17
N THR A 196 43.36 -6.61 26.38
CA THR A 196 43.40 -8.05 26.04
C THR A 196 43.48 -8.94 27.28
N VAL A 197 43.33 -8.37 28.48
CA VAL A 197 43.47 -9.08 29.75
C VAL A 197 42.09 -9.38 30.31
N ALA A 198 41.72 -10.65 30.29
CA ALA A 198 40.50 -11.14 30.89
C ALA A 198 40.74 -11.67 32.31
N SER A 199 39.76 -11.48 33.19
CA SER A 199 39.76 -11.93 34.57
C SER A 199 38.40 -12.50 34.94
N LEU A 200 38.42 -13.62 35.67
CA LEU A 200 37.24 -14.35 36.10
C LEU A 200 37.22 -14.49 37.62
N TYR A 201 36.08 -14.17 38.22
CA TYR A 201 35.79 -14.39 39.63
C TYR A 201 34.51 -15.22 39.77
N ILE A 202 34.57 -16.26 40.58
CA ILE A 202 33.41 -17.06 40.97
C ILE A 202 33.27 -16.94 42.48
N ASN A 203 32.14 -16.42 42.95
CA ASN A 203 31.87 -16.19 44.37
C ASN A 203 32.99 -15.39 45.07
N GLY A 204 33.57 -14.42 44.35
CA GLY A 204 34.67 -13.57 44.84
C GLY A 204 36.07 -14.19 44.73
N VAL A 205 36.18 -15.47 44.35
CA VAL A 205 37.47 -16.16 44.19
C VAL A 205 37.93 -16.05 42.75
N LYS A 206 39.12 -15.47 42.54
CA LYS A 206 39.76 -15.37 41.22
C LYS A 206 40.10 -16.78 40.71
N GLN A 207 39.70 -17.09 39.48
CA GLN A 207 39.99 -18.37 38.85
C GLN A 207 41.31 -18.32 38.08
N SER A 208 42.08 -19.41 38.12
CA SER A 208 43.33 -19.54 37.37
C SER A 208 43.04 -19.72 35.88
N THR A 209 43.76 -18.94 35.07
CA THR A 209 43.65 -18.67 33.62
C THR A 209 42.99 -19.78 32.77
N SER A 210 41.74 -19.55 32.33
CA SER A 210 41.18 -20.24 31.17
C SER A 210 41.94 -19.79 29.92
N THR A 211 42.18 -20.72 28.99
CA THR A 211 42.85 -20.49 27.70
C THR A 211 42.18 -19.33 26.97
N PHE A 212 42.90 -18.22 26.84
CA PHE A 212 42.50 -17.10 25.99
C PHE A 212 43.05 -17.35 24.60
N THR A 213 42.15 -17.43 23.62
CA THR A 213 42.58 -17.40 22.23
C THR A 213 42.39 -15.98 21.74
N THR A 214 43.49 -15.32 21.42
CA THR A 214 43.43 -14.06 20.68
C THR A 214 43.28 -14.39 19.20
N THR A 215 42.12 -14.06 18.64
CA THR A 215 41.90 -14.14 17.20
C THR A 215 42.11 -12.75 16.61
N LYS A 216 42.92 -12.63 15.56
CA LYS A 216 42.95 -11.40 14.77
C LYS A 216 41.74 -11.46 13.84
N GLY A 217 40.78 -10.55 14.01
CA GLY A 217 39.66 -10.45 13.09
C GLY A 217 40.15 -10.12 11.68
N GLU A 218 39.40 -10.55 10.67
CA GLU A 218 39.64 -10.06 9.31
C GLU A 218 39.44 -8.54 9.28
N ALA A 219 40.43 -7.83 8.76
CA ALA A 219 40.33 -6.39 8.58
C ALA A 219 39.61 -6.10 7.26
N TYR A 220 38.60 -5.24 7.31
CA TYR A 220 37.83 -4.79 6.15
C TYR A 220 37.98 -3.27 6.00
N PRO A 221 39.05 -2.78 5.34
CA PRO A 221 39.30 -1.35 5.20
C PRO A 221 38.13 -0.57 4.58
N GLN A 222 37.33 -1.23 3.74
CA GLN A 222 36.19 -0.61 3.05
C GLN A 222 35.07 -0.16 4.01
N ILE A 223 34.97 -0.76 5.19
CA ILE A 223 33.92 -0.45 6.18
C ILE A 223 34.46 0.28 7.42
N GLU A 224 35.76 0.60 7.46
CA GLU A 224 36.34 1.37 8.57
C GLU A 224 35.65 2.72 8.73
N SER A 225 35.45 3.44 7.62
CA SER A 225 34.79 4.75 7.55
C SER A 225 33.34 4.67 7.03
N LEU A 226 32.58 3.66 7.45
CA LEU A 226 31.18 3.52 7.03
C LEU A 226 30.29 4.65 7.59
N SER A 227 29.43 5.21 6.74
CA SER A 227 28.42 6.22 7.12
C SER A 227 27.10 5.94 6.42
N LEU A 228 25.97 6.27 7.05
CA LEU A 228 24.66 6.17 6.40
C LEU A 228 24.54 7.18 5.25
N ALA A 229 24.00 6.72 4.12
CA ALA A 229 23.75 7.58 2.97
C ALA A 229 22.69 8.64 3.28
N LYS A 230 22.86 9.85 2.74
CA LYS A 230 21.84 10.91 2.79
C LYS A 230 21.02 10.86 1.49
N PRO A 231 19.71 10.57 1.54
CA PRO A 231 18.90 10.50 0.34
C PRO A 231 18.81 11.86 -0.36
N HIS A 232 18.88 11.86 -1.69
CA HIS A 232 18.69 13.06 -2.51
C HIS A 232 17.24 13.14 -2.99
N LEU A 233 16.49 14.14 -2.49
CA LEU A 233 15.08 14.34 -2.78
C LEU A 233 14.88 14.99 -4.16
N ARG A 234 14.29 14.24 -5.11
CA ARG A 234 13.89 14.80 -6.41
C ARG A 234 12.50 15.42 -6.27
N GLN A 235 12.40 16.74 -6.45
CA GLN A 235 11.12 17.45 -6.30
C GLN A 235 10.15 17.24 -7.47
N ASN A 236 10.64 16.91 -8.66
CA ASN A 236 9.83 16.76 -9.88
C ASN A 236 9.69 15.28 -10.29
N LEU A 237 9.43 14.39 -9.32
CA LEU A 237 9.15 12.99 -9.63
C LEU A 237 7.82 12.90 -10.37
N GLN A 238 7.76 12.19 -11.50
CA GLN A 238 6.53 12.00 -12.27
C GLN A 238 5.37 11.49 -11.40
N ALA A 239 5.65 10.57 -10.48
CA ALA A 239 4.67 10.07 -9.50
C ALA A 239 4.01 11.17 -8.65
N LEU A 240 4.67 12.30 -8.44
CA LEU A 240 4.12 13.44 -7.69
C LEU A 240 3.23 14.35 -8.56
N HIS A 241 3.10 14.05 -9.85
CA HIS A 241 2.26 14.80 -10.77
C HIS A 241 0.98 14.02 -11.07
N GLY A 242 -0.09 14.76 -11.32
CA GLY A 242 -1.36 14.22 -11.81
C GLY A 242 -1.18 13.45 -13.11
N PRO A 243 -2.23 12.72 -13.54
CA PRO A 243 -2.23 12.16 -14.88
C PRO A 243 -1.93 13.24 -15.92
N ASP A 244 -1.34 12.83 -17.03
CA ASP A 244 -0.97 13.70 -18.15
C ASP A 244 -2.18 14.19 -18.98
N TYR A 245 -3.39 13.80 -18.55
CA TYR A 245 -4.66 14.25 -19.09
C TYR A 245 -5.40 15.17 -18.11
N PRO A 246 -6.29 16.06 -18.62
CA PRO A 246 -7.09 16.94 -17.77
C PRO A 246 -7.98 16.18 -16.79
N VAL A 247 -7.88 16.53 -15.49
CA VAL A 247 -8.80 16.07 -14.44
C VAL A 247 -9.76 17.20 -14.10
N LEU A 248 -11.05 16.96 -14.29
CA LEU A 248 -12.13 17.88 -13.96
C LEU A 248 -12.34 17.92 -12.44
N SER A 249 -12.65 19.10 -11.90
CA SER A 249 -13.10 19.23 -10.52
C SER A 249 -14.58 18.88 -10.36
N ASN A 250 -15.03 18.65 -9.12
CA ASN A 250 -16.46 18.47 -8.82
C ASN A 250 -17.30 19.66 -9.32
N ALA A 251 -16.79 20.89 -9.17
CA ALA A 251 -17.47 22.09 -9.66
C ALA A 251 -17.67 22.09 -11.19
N GLN A 252 -16.73 21.52 -11.95
CA GLN A 252 -16.83 21.41 -13.40
C GLN A 252 -17.80 20.29 -13.80
N ILE A 253 -17.64 19.08 -13.25
CA ILE A 253 -18.45 17.90 -13.61
C ILE A 253 -19.89 18.00 -13.11
N LYS A 254 -20.15 18.71 -12.01
CA LYS A 254 -21.50 18.95 -11.46
C LYS A 254 -22.01 20.36 -11.74
N ARG A 255 -21.41 21.04 -12.72
CA ARG A 255 -21.86 22.36 -13.17
C ARG A 255 -23.37 22.35 -13.44
N ARG A 256 -24.05 23.44 -13.07
CA ARG A 256 -25.47 23.68 -13.39
C ARG A 256 -25.60 24.95 -14.21
N SER A 257 -26.54 24.97 -15.14
CA SER A 257 -26.90 26.17 -15.90
C SER A 257 -28.41 26.22 -16.07
N LYS A 258 -29.00 27.41 -15.90
CA LYS A 258 -30.43 27.64 -16.13
C LYS A 258 -30.73 27.88 -17.62
N ALA A 259 -29.71 28.21 -18.42
CA ALA A 259 -29.81 28.55 -19.83
C ALA A 259 -29.33 27.37 -20.70
N VAL A 260 -29.86 26.17 -20.46
CA VAL A 260 -29.52 24.98 -21.25
C VAL A 260 -30.60 24.73 -22.31
N THR A 261 -30.17 24.37 -23.51
CA THR A 261 -31.04 23.94 -24.60
C THR A 261 -31.02 22.42 -24.70
N LEU A 262 -32.19 21.78 -24.80
CA LEU A 262 -32.30 20.35 -25.03
C LEU A 262 -31.67 20.01 -26.39
N PHE A 263 -30.74 19.06 -26.41
CA PHE A 263 -30.08 18.62 -27.62
C PHE A 263 -30.58 17.24 -28.06
N ALA A 264 -30.60 16.25 -27.18
CA ALA A 264 -31.13 14.92 -27.48
C ALA A 264 -31.85 14.36 -26.25
N GLN A 265 -32.94 13.65 -26.46
CA GLN A 265 -33.62 12.89 -25.41
C GLN A 265 -34.30 11.68 -26.04
N ALA A 266 -34.25 10.56 -25.34
CA ALA A 266 -35.03 9.39 -25.67
C ALA A 266 -35.43 8.68 -24.37
N ASP A 267 -36.51 7.92 -24.44
CA ASP A 267 -36.95 7.01 -23.39
C ASP A 267 -36.69 5.58 -23.86
N ASP A 268 -36.42 4.69 -22.92
CA ASP A 268 -36.10 3.29 -23.18
C ASP A 268 -37.08 2.39 -22.39
N PRO A 269 -37.47 1.21 -22.92
CA PRO A 269 -38.44 0.35 -22.26
C PRO A 269 -37.94 -0.13 -20.89
N ALA A 270 -38.80 -0.10 -19.87
CA ALA A 270 -38.43 -0.69 -18.59
C ALA A 270 -38.44 -2.23 -18.64
N GLY A 271 -37.44 -2.87 -18.04
CA GLY A 271 -37.38 -4.31 -17.83
C GLY A 271 -36.78 -5.12 -18.99
N ASP A 272 -35.97 -4.50 -19.84
CA ASP A 272 -35.24 -5.13 -20.95
C ASP A 272 -33.74 -5.32 -20.67
N ASP A 273 -33.33 -5.17 -19.41
CA ASP A 273 -31.99 -5.41 -18.85
C ASP A 273 -31.58 -6.90 -18.80
N SER A 274 -31.78 -7.60 -19.91
CA SER A 274 -31.61 -9.04 -20.09
C SER A 274 -30.57 -9.42 -21.16
N GLY A 275 -29.78 -8.45 -21.64
CA GLY A 275 -28.69 -8.63 -22.59
C GLY A 275 -29.19 -9.21 -23.91
N THR A 276 -28.65 -10.37 -24.30
CA THR A 276 -29.12 -11.11 -25.50
C THR A 276 -30.46 -11.83 -25.30
N GLY A 277 -31.17 -11.55 -24.20
CA GLY A 277 -32.53 -12.03 -23.90
C GLY A 277 -32.61 -13.10 -22.79
N ALA A 278 -31.48 -13.46 -22.18
CA ALA A 278 -31.41 -14.52 -21.17
C ALA A 278 -30.56 -14.16 -19.94
N TYR A 279 -30.05 -12.93 -19.85
CA TYR A 279 -29.12 -12.60 -18.78
C TYR A 279 -29.81 -12.51 -17.43
N SER A 280 -29.11 -13.00 -16.41
CA SER A 280 -29.50 -12.86 -15.01
C SER A 280 -28.46 -12.04 -14.27
N TYR A 281 -28.92 -11.17 -13.38
CA TYR A 281 -28.06 -10.40 -12.47
C TYR A 281 -27.19 -11.32 -11.60
N PRO A 282 -26.03 -10.84 -11.11
CA PRO A 282 -25.28 -11.54 -10.07
C PRO A 282 -26.13 -11.78 -8.83
N THR A 283 -25.86 -12.86 -8.09
CA THR A 283 -26.70 -13.24 -6.93
C THR A 283 -26.42 -12.43 -5.67
N ASN A 284 -25.33 -11.65 -5.61
CA ASN A 284 -25.06 -10.81 -4.44
C ASN A 284 -26.16 -9.73 -4.30
N PRO A 285 -26.75 -9.55 -3.11
CA PRO A 285 -27.86 -8.61 -2.89
C PRO A 285 -27.48 -7.14 -3.09
N ALA A 286 -26.18 -6.80 -3.15
CA ALA A 286 -25.74 -5.46 -3.49
C ALA A 286 -26.12 -5.05 -4.93
N PHE A 287 -26.33 -6.01 -5.84
CA PHE A 287 -26.85 -5.76 -7.18
C PHE A 287 -28.38 -5.67 -7.16
N VAL A 288 -28.89 -4.45 -7.07
CA VAL A 288 -30.32 -4.15 -7.07
C VAL A 288 -30.89 -4.37 -8.49
N LYS A 289 -31.96 -5.15 -8.60
CA LYS A 289 -32.67 -5.35 -9.88
C LYS A 289 -33.09 -4.01 -10.49
N GLY A 290 -32.83 -3.84 -11.77
CA GLY A 290 -33.05 -2.58 -12.48
C GLY A 290 -31.89 -1.60 -12.40
N SER A 291 -30.77 -1.95 -11.76
CA SER A 291 -29.58 -1.09 -11.76
C SER A 291 -28.85 -1.03 -13.10
N PHE A 292 -29.15 -1.94 -14.03
CA PHE A 292 -28.61 -1.92 -15.39
C PHE A 292 -29.63 -1.52 -16.45
N ASP A 293 -30.88 -1.31 -16.04
CA ASP A 293 -32.05 -0.99 -16.85
C ASP A 293 -32.16 0.53 -17.03
N LEU A 294 -31.59 1.03 -18.12
CA LEU A 294 -31.68 2.42 -18.52
C LEU A 294 -33.11 2.67 -19.01
N THR A 295 -33.71 3.78 -18.59
CA THR A 295 -35.09 4.13 -18.94
C THR A 295 -35.19 5.49 -19.61
N GLN A 296 -34.16 6.32 -19.46
CA GLN A 296 -34.10 7.61 -20.12
C GLN A 296 -32.67 8.09 -20.29
N PHE A 297 -32.41 8.67 -21.45
CA PHE A 297 -31.24 9.49 -21.71
C PHE A 297 -31.66 10.91 -22.06
N LYS A 298 -30.92 11.89 -21.52
CA LYS A 298 -31.06 13.29 -21.88
C LYS A 298 -29.70 13.96 -21.98
N LEU A 299 -29.51 14.66 -23.08
CA LEU A 299 -28.40 15.56 -23.34
C LEU A 299 -28.94 16.98 -23.57
N SER A 300 -28.53 17.90 -22.72
CA SER A 300 -28.71 19.34 -22.93
C SER A 300 -27.35 20.02 -23.11
N ARG A 301 -27.32 21.25 -23.61
CA ARG A 301 -26.08 22.04 -23.70
C ARG A 301 -26.31 23.52 -23.47
N ASP A 302 -25.27 24.20 -23.01
CA ASP A 302 -25.10 25.65 -23.16
C ASP A 302 -23.89 25.93 -24.06
N ASP A 303 -23.44 27.18 -24.14
CA ASP A 303 -22.31 27.58 -25.00
C ASP A 303 -20.95 27.01 -24.56
N SER A 304 -20.89 26.33 -23.41
CA SER A 304 -19.62 25.94 -22.77
C SER A 304 -19.59 24.54 -22.19
N ALA A 305 -20.74 23.91 -21.92
CA ALA A 305 -20.81 22.53 -21.44
C ALA A 305 -21.99 21.75 -22.03
N ALA A 306 -21.79 20.44 -22.14
CA ALA A 306 -22.83 19.44 -22.38
C ALA A 306 -23.24 18.80 -21.05
N TYR A 307 -24.54 18.61 -20.83
CA TYR A 307 -25.14 18.12 -19.60
C TYR A 307 -25.85 16.79 -19.88
N PHE A 308 -25.33 15.73 -19.29
CA PHE A 308 -25.82 14.37 -19.42
C PHE A 308 -26.69 14.01 -18.22
N THR A 309 -27.82 13.37 -18.47
CA THR A 309 -28.67 12.76 -17.46
C THR A 309 -29.10 11.38 -17.95
N LEU A 310 -28.81 10.37 -17.14
CA LEU A 310 -29.23 8.99 -17.35
C LEU A 310 -30.15 8.62 -16.20
N ARG A 311 -31.27 8.00 -16.50
CA ARG A 311 -32.22 7.50 -15.50
C ARG A 311 -32.40 6.02 -15.66
N PHE A 312 -32.38 5.30 -14.55
CA PHE A 312 -32.51 3.86 -14.50
C PHE A 312 -33.79 3.46 -13.77
N ARG A 313 -34.20 2.19 -13.88
CA ARG A 313 -35.29 1.66 -13.04
C ARG A 313 -34.90 1.66 -11.55
N ALA A 314 -33.63 1.41 -11.25
CA ALA A 314 -33.03 1.56 -9.92
C ALA A 314 -31.54 1.91 -10.06
N LEU A 315 -30.87 2.24 -8.95
CA LEU A 315 -29.41 2.24 -8.90
C LEU A 315 -28.96 1.51 -7.64
N SER A 316 -27.91 0.71 -7.77
CA SER A 316 -27.28 0.06 -6.62
C SER A 316 -26.43 1.08 -5.86
N ASN A 317 -26.51 1.07 -4.53
CA ASN A 317 -25.64 1.87 -3.67
C ASN A 317 -25.48 1.19 -2.29
N PRO A 318 -24.55 0.23 -2.16
CA PRO A 318 -24.29 -0.45 -0.89
C PRO A 318 -23.54 0.43 0.14
N GLY A 319 -23.10 1.64 -0.26
CA GLY A 319 -22.47 2.61 0.65
C GLY A 319 -20.97 2.45 0.84
N TRP A 320 -20.27 1.69 -0.02
CA TRP A 320 -18.81 1.54 0.07
C TRP A 320 -18.06 2.77 -0.48
N HIS A 321 -18.63 3.42 -1.50
CA HIS A 321 -18.11 4.64 -2.13
C HIS A 321 -19.18 5.73 -2.19
N PRO A 322 -19.51 6.37 -1.04
CA PRO A 322 -20.56 7.38 -0.97
C PRO A 322 -20.32 8.58 -1.89
N GLU A 323 -19.07 8.88 -2.23
CA GLU A 323 -18.65 9.94 -3.15
C GLU A 323 -19.14 9.74 -4.60
N TYR A 324 -19.55 8.53 -4.98
CA TYR A 324 -20.12 8.25 -6.30
C TYR A 324 -21.62 8.49 -6.34
N GLY A 325 -22.31 8.25 -5.21
CA GLY A 325 -23.78 8.28 -5.08
C GLY A 325 -24.52 7.10 -5.71
N PHE A 326 -23.78 6.19 -6.34
CA PHE A 326 -24.20 4.89 -6.88
C PHE A 326 -22.97 4.00 -7.04
N GLN A 327 -23.14 2.69 -7.15
CA GLN A 327 -22.06 1.73 -7.38
C GLN A 327 -22.58 0.56 -8.23
N LEU A 328 -21.67 -0.31 -8.66
CA LEU A 328 -21.97 -1.57 -9.35
C LEU A 328 -22.64 -1.43 -10.73
N THR A 329 -22.87 -0.21 -11.21
CA THR A 329 -23.43 0.09 -12.54
C THR A 329 -22.34 0.72 -13.40
N PHE A 330 -22.17 0.23 -14.61
CA PHE A 330 -21.19 0.76 -15.57
C PHE A 330 -21.88 1.11 -16.87
N VAL A 331 -21.54 2.28 -17.41
CA VAL A 331 -22.14 2.82 -18.63
C VAL A 331 -21.06 3.22 -19.62
N ALA A 332 -21.30 2.91 -20.90
CA ALA A 332 -20.56 3.49 -22.01
C ALA A 332 -21.51 4.28 -22.91
N ILE A 333 -21.18 5.54 -23.20
CA ILE A 333 -21.91 6.42 -24.11
C ILE A 333 -21.02 6.65 -25.34
N ALA A 334 -21.26 5.89 -26.39
CA ALA A 334 -20.58 6.03 -27.67
C ALA A 334 -21.20 7.19 -28.46
N ILE A 335 -20.36 8.10 -28.94
CA ILE A 335 -20.74 9.31 -29.67
C ILE A 335 -20.20 9.19 -31.10
N ASP A 336 -21.11 8.96 -32.03
CA ASP A 336 -20.87 9.08 -33.47
C ASP A 336 -21.11 10.54 -33.86
N GLU A 337 -20.09 11.24 -34.34
CA GLU A 337 -20.13 12.67 -34.59
C GLU A 337 -20.51 13.01 -36.04
N ASP A 338 -20.39 12.07 -36.97
CA ASP A 338 -20.54 12.32 -38.41
C ASP A 338 -21.61 11.46 -39.10
N GLY A 339 -22.08 10.39 -38.46
CA GLY A 339 -23.07 9.45 -38.99
C GLY A 339 -22.56 8.63 -40.19
N ALA A 340 -21.25 8.66 -40.46
CA ALA A 340 -20.67 8.00 -41.61
C ALA A 340 -20.38 6.52 -41.32
N VAL A 341 -20.47 5.70 -42.36
CA VAL A 341 -20.24 4.26 -42.22
C VAL A 341 -18.74 3.99 -42.07
N ASN A 342 -18.34 3.37 -40.96
CA ASN A 342 -16.96 3.03 -40.59
C ASN A 342 -15.98 4.24 -40.50
N SER A 343 -16.47 5.45 -40.18
CA SER A 343 -15.60 6.62 -39.91
C SER A 343 -14.88 6.54 -38.56
N GLY A 344 -15.55 6.00 -37.54
CA GLY A 344 -15.05 5.88 -36.17
C GLY A 344 -14.60 4.48 -35.73
N LYS A 345 -14.44 4.31 -34.41
CA LYS A 345 -14.18 3.02 -33.76
C LYS A 345 -15.49 2.29 -33.48
N ARG A 346 -15.49 0.96 -33.58
CA ARG A 346 -16.70 0.13 -33.38
C ARG A 346 -16.62 -0.76 -32.15
N VAL A 347 -15.43 -1.23 -31.79
CA VAL A 347 -15.23 -2.07 -30.62
C VAL A 347 -15.32 -1.19 -29.38
N VAL A 348 -16.24 -1.49 -28.48
CA VAL A 348 -16.29 -0.85 -27.16
C VAL A 348 -15.38 -1.61 -26.21
N GLU A 349 -14.42 -0.89 -25.65
CA GLU A 349 -13.42 -1.41 -24.72
C GLU A 349 -14.02 -1.69 -23.32
N ARG A 350 -13.17 -1.85 -22.29
CA ARG A 350 -13.59 -2.05 -20.89
C ARG A 350 -14.42 -3.32 -20.72
N ASN A 351 -13.98 -4.41 -21.35
CA ASN A 351 -14.62 -5.71 -21.28
C ASN A 351 -16.11 -5.72 -21.69
N ALA A 352 -16.58 -4.73 -22.47
CA ALA A 352 -17.96 -4.71 -22.96
C ALA A 352 -18.27 -5.90 -23.89
N GLN A 353 -17.27 -6.38 -24.63
CA GLN A 353 -17.42 -7.40 -25.69
C GLN A 353 -18.54 -7.03 -26.68
N PHE A 354 -18.66 -5.73 -26.96
CA PHE A 354 -19.71 -5.18 -27.80
C PHE A 354 -19.09 -4.50 -29.02
N VAL A 355 -19.61 -4.81 -30.21
CA VAL A 355 -19.20 -4.19 -31.46
C VAL A 355 -20.37 -3.41 -32.03
N LEU A 356 -20.21 -2.09 -32.12
CA LEU A 356 -21.21 -1.20 -32.69
C LEU A 356 -21.43 -1.50 -34.18
N PRO A 357 -22.68 -1.31 -34.68
CA PRO A 357 -22.98 -1.33 -36.10
C PRO A 357 -22.06 -0.38 -36.88
N ALA A 358 -21.80 -0.70 -38.16
CA ALA A 358 -20.87 0.08 -38.99
C ALA A 358 -21.31 1.54 -39.18
N ASN A 359 -22.61 1.83 -39.14
CA ASN A 359 -23.20 3.17 -39.23
C ASN A 359 -23.37 3.86 -37.87
N ARG A 360 -22.65 3.40 -36.85
CA ARG A 360 -22.65 3.90 -35.46
C ARG A 360 -21.25 3.87 -34.86
N ALA A 361 -20.24 3.93 -35.72
CA ALA A 361 -18.86 3.97 -35.26
C ALA A 361 -18.65 5.30 -34.51
N TYR A 362 -17.98 5.28 -33.37
CA TYR A 362 -17.84 6.46 -32.52
C TYR A 362 -16.50 7.16 -32.75
N GLU A 363 -16.50 8.48 -32.66
CA GLU A 363 -15.29 9.31 -32.60
C GLU A 363 -14.87 9.51 -31.14
N LYS A 364 -15.83 9.56 -30.22
CA LYS A 364 -15.61 9.71 -28.78
C LYS A 364 -16.49 8.78 -27.97
N ILE A 365 -16.01 8.38 -26.79
CA ILE A 365 -16.78 7.55 -25.86
C ILE A 365 -16.64 8.07 -24.43
N ILE A 366 -17.74 8.06 -23.69
CA ILE A 366 -17.75 8.40 -22.27
C ILE A 366 -18.02 7.14 -21.47
N PHE A 367 -17.10 6.77 -20.60
CA PHE A 367 -17.31 5.73 -19.59
C PHE A 367 -17.73 6.35 -18.26
N VAL A 368 -18.71 5.74 -17.61
CA VAL A 368 -19.26 6.19 -16.31
C VAL A 368 -19.34 5.00 -15.36
N GLY A 369 -18.75 5.17 -14.18
CA GLY A 369 -18.71 4.20 -13.08
C GLY A 369 -18.35 4.93 -11.80
N GLY A 370 -17.28 4.53 -11.10
CA GLY A 370 -16.71 5.28 -9.98
C GLY A 370 -15.95 6.56 -10.42
N GLY A 371 -16.54 7.32 -11.33
CA GLY A 371 -15.97 8.47 -12.03
C GLY A 371 -16.52 8.62 -13.45
N VAL A 372 -15.95 9.54 -14.21
CA VAL A 372 -16.26 9.77 -15.63
C VAL A 372 -14.97 9.83 -16.42
N ARG A 373 -14.92 9.21 -17.61
CA ARG A 373 -13.77 9.30 -18.51
C ARG A 373 -14.22 9.47 -19.95
N LEU A 374 -13.75 10.53 -20.60
CA LEU A 374 -13.95 10.80 -22.01
C LEU A 374 -12.68 10.36 -22.78
N GLU A 375 -12.85 9.48 -23.76
CA GLU A 375 -11.77 8.95 -24.60
C GLU A 375 -12.07 9.17 -26.09
N ASP A 376 -11.01 9.29 -26.90
CA ASP A 376 -11.09 9.24 -28.38
C ASP A 376 -10.97 7.80 -28.92
N THR A 377 -10.98 7.65 -30.25
CA THR A 377 -10.87 6.34 -30.92
C THR A 377 -9.57 5.59 -30.64
N ALA A 378 -8.49 6.29 -30.27
CA ALA A 378 -7.21 5.70 -29.91
C ALA A 378 -7.14 5.31 -28.41
N GLY A 379 -8.18 5.59 -27.62
CA GLY A 379 -8.18 5.41 -26.17
C GLY A 379 -7.43 6.51 -25.42
N LYS A 380 -7.09 7.63 -26.08
CA LYS A 380 -6.48 8.76 -25.39
C LYS A 380 -7.54 9.44 -24.53
N VAL A 381 -7.23 9.63 -23.24
CA VAL A 381 -8.11 10.34 -22.32
C VAL A 381 -8.11 11.83 -22.64
N LEU A 382 -9.26 12.37 -23.03
CA LEU A 382 -9.45 13.79 -23.33
C LEU A 382 -9.77 14.59 -22.06
N ALA A 383 -10.52 13.99 -21.14
CA ALA A 383 -10.78 14.50 -19.80
C ALA A 383 -11.29 13.36 -18.89
N ALA A 384 -11.03 13.45 -17.60
CA ALA A 384 -11.56 12.53 -16.62
C ALA A 384 -12.05 13.27 -15.36
N TYR A 385 -12.99 12.67 -14.65
CA TYR A 385 -13.35 13.03 -13.30
C TYR A 385 -13.15 11.82 -12.40
N ILE A 386 -12.36 12.00 -11.35
CA ILE A 386 -12.06 10.99 -10.33
C ILE A 386 -12.62 11.54 -9.01
N PRO A 387 -13.73 11.00 -8.50
CA PRO A 387 -14.33 11.46 -7.26
C PRO A 387 -13.36 11.29 -6.09
N THR A 388 -13.45 12.21 -5.13
CA THR A 388 -12.70 12.15 -3.86
C THR A 388 -13.65 12.14 -2.67
N SER A 389 -13.15 11.88 -1.47
CA SER A 389 -13.97 11.91 -0.25
C SER A 389 -14.69 13.23 0.00
N ASP A 390 -14.19 14.35 -0.55
CA ASP A 390 -14.81 15.66 -0.41
C ASP A 390 -16.08 15.82 -1.27
N ASP A 391 -16.30 14.91 -2.22
CA ASP A 391 -17.39 14.98 -3.19
C ASP A 391 -18.69 14.32 -2.71
N VAL A 392 -18.69 13.69 -1.53
CA VAL A 392 -19.86 13.02 -0.92
C VAL A 392 -21.10 13.92 -0.85
N ALA A 393 -20.92 15.24 -0.69
CA ALA A 393 -22.01 16.20 -0.63
C ALA A 393 -22.68 16.49 -2.00
N ASN A 394 -22.01 16.16 -3.11
CA ASN A 394 -22.50 16.42 -4.47
C ASN A 394 -22.00 15.35 -5.46
N PRO A 395 -22.45 14.09 -5.28
CA PRO A 395 -22.00 12.96 -6.08
C PRO A 395 -22.53 12.96 -7.52
N LEU A 396 -22.01 12.07 -8.37
CA LEU A 396 -22.50 11.88 -9.74
C LEU A 396 -23.92 11.32 -9.77
N GLY A 397 -24.16 10.25 -9.00
CA GLY A 397 -25.43 9.54 -8.94
C GLY A 397 -26.27 9.91 -7.72
N ASN A 398 -27.55 9.58 -7.82
CA ASN A 398 -28.50 9.63 -6.72
C ASN A 398 -29.39 8.38 -6.82
N ALA A 399 -29.19 7.43 -5.91
CA ALA A 399 -29.91 6.16 -5.89
C ALA A 399 -31.40 6.30 -5.56
N GLU A 400 -31.81 7.29 -4.77
CA GLU A 400 -33.21 7.55 -4.44
C GLU A 400 -34.04 7.95 -5.67
N THR A 401 -33.40 8.65 -6.60
CA THR A 401 -34.01 9.12 -7.87
C THR A 401 -33.60 8.26 -9.07
N ALA A 402 -32.80 7.21 -8.84
CA ALA A 402 -32.19 6.35 -9.86
C ALA A 402 -31.57 7.12 -11.03
N THR A 403 -30.84 8.21 -10.72
CA THR A 403 -30.33 9.15 -11.73
C THR A 403 -28.82 9.32 -11.62
N ILE A 404 -28.14 9.29 -12.76
CA ILE A 404 -26.72 9.71 -12.90
C ILE A 404 -26.69 11.00 -13.72
N SER A 405 -25.99 12.02 -13.22
CA SER A 405 -25.93 13.33 -13.90
C SER A 405 -24.54 13.97 -13.82
N PHE A 406 -24.07 14.47 -14.95
CA PHE A 406 -22.76 15.12 -15.05
C PHE A 406 -22.69 16.08 -16.24
N ALA A 407 -21.68 16.94 -16.25
CA ALA A 407 -21.42 17.93 -17.27
C ALA A 407 -19.99 17.80 -17.82
N ILE A 408 -19.83 17.81 -19.14
CA ILE A 408 -18.52 17.81 -19.78
C ILE A 408 -18.32 19.16 -20.48
N PRO A 409 -17.23 19.90 -20.22
CA PRO A 409 -16.90 21.11 -20.97
C PRO A 409 -16.78 20.84 -22.46
N LEU A 410 -17.36 21.70 -23.30
CA LEU A 410 -17.32 21.56 -24.76
C LEU A 410 -15.89 21.71 -25.32
N SER A 411 -14.97 22.30 -24.56
CA SER A 411 -13.54 22.35 -24.93
C SER A 411 -12.90 20.97 -24.99
N TYR A 412 -13.44 19.97 -24.28
CA TYR A 412 -12.98 18.58 -24.33
C TYR A 412 -13.87 17.72 -25.21
N LEU A 413 -15.20 17.89 -25.10
CA LEU A 413 -16.17 17.08 -25.83
C LEU A 413 -16.26 17.45 -27.32
N GLY A 414 -16.04 18.72 -27.67
CA GLY A 414 -16.51 19.29 -28.92
C GLY A 414 -17.97 19.76 -28.82
N SER A 415 -18.46 20.43 -29.85
CA SER A 415 -19.81 21.00 -29.87
C SER A 415 -20.80 20.05 -30.54
N PRO A 416 -21.86 19.61 -29.84
CA PRO A 416 -22.87 18.74 -30.45
C PRO A 416 -23.52 19.37 -31.69
N THR A 417 -23.64 18.62 -32.78
CA THR A 417 -24.27 19.05 -34.04
C THR A 417 -25.36 18.08 -34.47
N SER A 418 -26.20 18.42 -35.45
CA SER A 418 -27.31 17.54 -35.86
C SER A 418 -26.88 16.17 -36.41
N SER A 419 -25.60 15.98 -36.78
CA SER A 419 -25.07 14.67 -37.18
C SER A 419 -24.77 13.74 -36.00
N TRP A 420 -24.71 14.27 -34.77
CA TRP A 420 -24.34 13.46 -33.62
C TRP A 420 -25.42 12.43 -33.27
N ALA A 421 -25.00 11.20 -33.10
CA ALA A 421 -25.80 10.09 -32.61
C ALA A 421 -25.16 9.43 -31.41
N PHE A 422 -25.98 8.76 -30.61
CA PHE A 422 -25.54 8.13 -29.36
C PHE A 422 -25.96 6.67 -29.32
N THR A 423 -25.04 5.80 -28.90
CA THR A 423 -25.37 4.44 -28.45
C THR A 423 -24.90 4.29 -27.02
N ILE A 424 -25.81 3.93 -26.13
CA ILE A 424 -25.56 3.80 -24.70
C ILE A 424 -25.62 2.32 -24.36
N LEU A 425 -24.61 1.85 -23.64
CA LEU A 425 -24.52 0.49 -23.14
C LEU A 425 -24.51 0.55 -21.62
N SER A 426 -25.30 -0.30 -20.97
CA SER A 426 -25.39 -0.39 -19.52
C SER A 426 -25.21 -1.82 -19.03
N GLY A 427 -24.54 -1.98 -17.89
CA GLY A 427 -24.29 -3.28 -17.29
C GLY A 427 -23.69 -3.20 -15.90
N ALA A 428 -23.32 -4.37 -15.38
CA ALA A 428 -22.66 -4.49 -14.10
C ALA A 428 -21.22 -3.93 -14.15
N GLN A 429 -20.79 -3.24 -13.09
CA GLN A 429 -19.42 -2.73 -12.95
C GLN A 429 -18.51 -3.74 -12.25
N ASP A 430 -17.29 -3.88 -12.76
CA ASP A 430 -16.16 -4.47 -12.04
C ASP A 430 -15.06 -3.43 -11.84
N ASP A 431 -14.76 -3.12 -10.59
CA ASP A 431 -13.66 -2.26 -10.16
C ASP A 431 -12.50 -3.09 -9.56
N HIS A 432 -12.58 -4.42 -9.66
CA HIS A 432 -11.60 -5.38 -9.14
C HIS A 432 -11.39 -5.29 -7.62
N GLY A 433 -12.41 -4.83 -6.88
CA GLY A 433 -12.36 -4.68 -5.43
C GLY A 433 -11.63 -3.42 -4.96
N GLY A 434 -11.31 -2.51 -5.88
CA GLY A 434 -10.73 -1.19 -5.60
C GLY A 434 -11.70 -0.06 -5.88
N ALA A 435 -11.32 1.17 -5.52
CA ALA A 435 -12.03 2.38 -5.91
C ALA A 435 -11.67 2.75 -7.36
N GLY A 436 -12.64 3.12 -8.19
CA GLY A 436 -12.34 3.72 -9.50
C GLY A 436 -13.40 3.53 -10.58
N LEU A 437 -13.04 3.96 -11.80
CA LEU A 437 -13.93 3.93 -12.96
C LEU A 437 -14.51 2.53 -13.24
N GLY A 438 -13.68 1.48 -13.12
CA GLY A 438 -14.07 0.10 -13.41
C GLY A 438 -14.22 -0.21 -14.90
N GLU A 439 -14.87 -1.33 -15.17
CA GLU A 439 -15.20 -1.86 -16.50
C GLU A 439 -16.50 -2.69 -16.47
N PHE A 440 -16.97 -3.18 -17.63
CA PHE A 440 -18.10 -4.10 -17.65
C PHE A 440 -17.71 -5.43 -17.00
N ARG A 441 -18.42 -5.79 -15.93
CA ARG A 441 -18.29 -7.07 -15.24
C ARG A 441 -18.76 -8.20 -16.13
N ALA A 442 -17.99 -9.28 -16.14
CA ALA A 442 -18.28 -10.42 -16.99
C ALA A 442 -19.68 -11.02 -16.72
N VAL A 443 -20.36 -11.42 -17.80
CA VAL A 443 -21.50 -12.32 -17.75
C VAL A 443 -20.99 -13.70 -18.16
N ARG A 444 -21.40 -14.74 -17.43
CA ARG A 444 -20.99 -16.12 -17.69
C ARG A 444 -22.19 -16.98 -18.03
N ARG A 445 -21.93 -18.23 -18.41
CA ARG A 445 -23.00 -19.21 -18.67
C ARG A 445 -23.85 -19.41 -17.41
N ASP A 446 -23.20 -19.75 -16.30
CA ASP A 446 -23.83 -19.93 -15.01
C ASP A 446 -23.76 -18.63 -14.20
N VAL A 447 -24.83 -18.33 -13.46
CA VAL A 447 -24.86 -17.17 -12.56
C VAL A 447 -23.97 -17.40 -11.35
N GLY A 448 -23.33 -16.35 -10.85
CA GLY A 448 -22.54 -16.39 -9.64
C GLY A 448 -22.80 -15.20 -8.74
N GLU A 449 -22.13 -15.16 -7.60
CA GLU A 449 -22.30 -14.08 -6.63
C GLU A 449 -21.91 -12.71 -7.21
N TRP A 450 -20.78 -12.66 -7.92
CA TRP A 450 -20.17 -11.44 -8.46
C TRP A 450 -20.07 -11.44 -9.98
N HIS A 451 -20.87 -12.24 -10.68
CA HIS A 451 -20.97 -12.19 -12.14
C HIS A 451 -22.37 -12.60 -12.60
N GLY A 452 -22.77 -12.04 -13.74
CA GLY A 452 -24.03 -12.41 -14.38
C GLY A 452 -24.04 -13.86 -14.86
N GLY A 453 -25.24 -14.35 -15.16
CA GLY A 453 -25.49 -15.65 -15.78
C GLY A 453 -26.25 -15.52 -17.11
N GLY A 454 -26.39 -16.61 -17.84
CA GLY A 454 -27.21 -16.67 -19.06
C GLY A 454 -26.46 -16.41 -20.37
N LYS A 455 -25.14 -16.22 -20.33
CA LYS A 455 -24.31 -16.05 -21.54
C LYS A 455 -24.09 -17.38 -22.25
N LEU A 456 -24.84 -17.62 -23.33
CA LEU A 456 -24.83 -18.89 -24.06
C LEU A 456 -23.69 -18.97 -25.07
N ASN A 457 -23.38 -17.85 -25.75
CA ASN A 457 -22.23 -17.75 -26.64
C ASN A 457 -21.10 -16.95 -25.94
N PRO A 458 -19.86 -17.46 -25.85
CA PRO A 458 -18.73 -16.73 -25.27
C PRO A 458 -18.49 -15.34 -25.85
N ASP A 459 -18.85 -15.13 -27.12
CA ASP A 459 -18.67 -13.87 -27.85
C ASP A 459 -19.82 -12.86 -27.64
N ASP A 460 -20.89 -13.23 -26.92
CA ASP A 460 -21.98 -12.29 -26.59
C ASP A 460 -21.44 -11.13 -25.72
N PRO A 461 -22.09 -9.97 -25.69
CA PRO A 461 -21.59 -8.84 -24.91
C PRO A 461 -21.74 -9.04 -23.40
N ASN A 462 -20.95 -8.35 -22.58
CA ASN A 462 -21.16 -8.24 -21.12
C ASN A 462 -22.09 -7.07 -20.76
N VAL A 463 -22.99 -6.73 -21.69
CA VAL A 463 -23.92 -5.59 -21.62
C VAL A 463 -25.32 -6.14 -21.38
N TYR A 464 -26.04 -5.55 -20.44
CA TYR A 464 -27.40 -5.96 -20.07
C TYR A 464 -28.44 -5.18 -20.84
N ASP A 465 -28.13 -3.95 -21.23
CA ASP A 465 -29.09 -3.05 -21.85
C ASP A 465 -28.38 -2.11 -22.84
N THR A 466 -29.06 -1.79 -23.93
CA THR A 466 -28.58 -0.92 -24.99
C THR A 466 -29.66 0.04 -25.48
N MET A 467 -29.35 1.33 -25.49
CA MET A 467 -30.23 2.37 -26.00
C MET A 467 -29.58 3.09 -27.17
N VAL A 468 -30.31 3.28 -28.27
CA VAL A 468 -29.84 4.01 -29.45
C VAL A 468 -30.66 5.29 -29.62
N ILE A 469 -29.97 6.42 -29.67
CA ILE A 469 -30.60 7.72 -29.95
C ILE A 469 -30.25 8.16 -31.35
N THR A 470 -31.27 8.15 -32.21
CA THR A 470 -31.21 8.63 -33.59
C THR A 470 -31.98 9.94 -33.67
N ARG A 471 -31.41 10.96 -34.31
CA ARG A 471 -32.08 12.24 -34.49
C ARG A 471 -32.65 12.40 -35.89
#